data_AF-A0A174GCQ1-F1
#
_entry.id   AF-A0A174GCQ1-F1
#
_cell.length_a   1.000
_cell.length_b   1.000
_cell.length_c   1.000
_cell.angle_alpha   90.00
_cell.angle_beta   90.00
_cell.angle_gamma   90.00
#
_symmetry.space_group_name_H-M   'P 1'
#
loop_
_entity.id
_entity.type
_entity.pdbx_description
1 polymer ?
#
loop_
_entity_poly.entity_id
_entity_poly.type
_entity_poly.pdbx_seq_one_letter_code
_entity_poly.pdbx_strand_id
1 'polypeptide(L)'
;MDEKIYQIAEQIAQLHQEAYEIYLPLVEDVFSRIVSEDELSHLLDYLQDFACDERILELYKMVCRRYLYVYPRCIKFYIEAYWEMWEDESKEVKDFK
;
A
#
# COMPACT_ATOMS: atom_id res chain seq x y z
N MET A 1 -25.91 -3.03 17.24
CA MET A 1 -25.02 -2.79 16.09
C MET A 1 -25.75 -3.30 14.86
N ASP A 2 -25.88 -2.51 13.80
CA ASP A 2 -26.77 -2.77 12.66
C ASP A 2 -26.27 -3.97 11.83
N GLU A 3 -27.14 -4.93 11.53
CA GLU A 3 -26.80 -6.14 10.76
C GLU A 3 -26.23 -5.81 9.37
N LYS A 4 -26.67 -4.70 8.77
CA LYS A 4 -26.12 -4.22 7.49
C LYS A 4 -24.67 -3.77 7.60
N ILE A 5 -24.29 -3.19 8.74
CA ILE A 5 -22.91 -2.77 9.00
C ILE A 5 -21.99 -3.99 9.05
N TYR A 6 -22.44 -5.09 9.69
CA TYR A 6 -21.66 -6.33 9.71
C TYR A 6 -21.47 -6.94 8.33
N GLN A 7 -22.52 -6.98 7.51
CA GLN A 7 -22.42 -7.51 6.15
C GLN A 7 -21.46 -6.71 5.27
N ILE A 8 -21.42 -5.39 5.44
CA ILE A 8 -20.47 -4.52 4.74
C ILE A 8 -19.05 -4.79 5.24
N ALA A 9 -18.85 -4.88 6.55
CA ALA A 9 -17.53 -5.17 7.13
C ALA A 9 -16.97 -6.53 6.66
N GLU A 10 -17.83 -7.55 6.55
CA GLU A 10 -17.44 -8.86 6.02
C GLU A 10 -17.03 -8.79 4.54
N GLN A 11 -17.77 -8.05 3.71
CA GLN A 11 -17.42 -7.84 2.30
C GLN A 11 -16.09 -7.10 2.14
N ILE A 12 -15.81 -6.11 2.99
CA ILE A 12 -14.51 -5.40 3.00
C ILE A 12 -13.38 -6.37 3.36
N ALA A 13 -13.57 -7.21 4.38
CA ALA A 13 -12.56 -8.19 4.78
C ALA A 13 -12.28 -9.22 3.67
N GLN A 14 -13.31 -9.67 2.96
CA GLN A 14 -13.18 -10.56 1.80
C GLN A 14 -12.44 -9.86 0.65
N LEU A 15 -12.78 -8.60 0.35
CA LEU A 15 -12.09 -7.81 -0.67
C LEU A 15 -10.58 -7.68 -0.37
N HIS A 16 -10.22 -7.43 0.90
CA HIS A 16 -8.81 -7.37 1.29
C HIS A 16 -8.10 -8.72 1.16
N GLN A 17 -8.79 -9.83 1.47
CA GLN A 17 -8.25 -11.17 1.25
C GLN A 17 -7.96 -11.42 -0.24
N GLU A 18 -8.91 -11.12 -1.11
CA GLU A 18 -8.75 -11.28 -2.56
C GLU A 18 -7.63 -10.38 -3.10
N ALA A 19 -7.56 -9.13 -2.65
CA ALA A 19 -6.47 -8.23 -3.00
C ALA A 19 -5.10 -8.81 -2.61
N TYR A 20 -4.97 -9.37 -1.41
CA TYR A 20 -3.72 -9.97 -0.96
C TYR A 20 -3.31 -11.16 -1.83
N GLU A 21 -4.25 -12.04 -2.17
CA GLU A 21 -4.00 -13.20 -3.03
C GLU A 21 -3.59 -12.80 -4.47
N ILE A 22 -4.08 -11.66 -4.96
CA ILE A 22 -3.70 -11.11 -6.27
C ILE A 22 -2.32 -10.45 -6.22
N TYR A 23 -2.05 -9.62 -5.21
CA TYR A 23 -0.85 -8.79 -5.19
C TYR A 23 0.41 -9.51 -4.70
N LEU A 24 0.28 -10.50 -3.82
CA LEU A 24 1.41 -11.30 -3.35
C LEU A 24 2.24 -11.90 -4.51
N PRO A 25 1.65 -12.65 -5.47
CA PRO A 25 2.42 -13.22 -6.57
C PRO A 25 3.03 -12.16 -7.51
N LEU A 26 2.42 -10.97 -7.61
CA LEU A 26 2.98 -9.86 -8.39
C LEU A 26 4.24 -9.27 -7.74
N VAL A 27 4.24 -9.14 -6.41
CA VAL A 27 5.43 -8.73 -5.65
C VAL A 27 6.54 -9.77 -5.80
N GLU A 28 6.21 -11.07 -5.70
CA GLU A 28 7.17 -12.16 -5.89
C GLU A 28 7.76 -12.18 -7.30
N ASP A 29 6.93 -11.96 -8.33
CA ASP A 29 7.37 -11.88 -9.72
C ASP A 29 8.35 -10.73 -9.92
N VAL A 30 8.01 -9.52 -9.45
CA VAL A 30 8.90 -8.35 -9.53
C VAL A 30 10.24 -8.60 -8.83
N PHE A 31 10.24 -9.31 -7.69
CA PHE A 31 11.48 -9.65 -6.96
C PHE A 31 12.36 -10.67 -7.69
N SER A 32 11.77 -11.49 -8.56
CA SER A 32 12.46 -12.56 -9.28
C SER A 32 13.22 -12.12 -10.52
N ARG A 33 12.97 -10.90 -11.01
CA ARG A 33 13.52 -10.39 -12.27
C ARG A 33 13.99 -8.94 -12.18
N ILE A 34 14.58 -8.47 -13.27
CA ILE A 34 14.86 -7.05 -13.44
C ILE A 34 13.53 -6.40 -13.85
N VAL A 35 13.13 -5.38 -13.10
CA VAL A 35 11.89 -4.61 -13.30
C VAL A 35 12.27 -3.19 -13.71
N SER A 36 11.41 -2.53 -14.49
CA SER A 36 11.58 -1.09 -14.79
C SER A 36 11.02 -0.22 -13.66
N GLU A 37 11.41 1.05 -13.60
CA GLU A 37 10.86 2.01 -12.62
C GLU A 37 9.34 2.22 -12.83
N ASP A 38 8.88 2.27 -14.09
CA ASP A 38 7.45 2.46 -14.41
C ASP A 38 6.62 1.26 -13.95
N GLU A 39 7.10 0.04 -14.21
CA GLU A 39 6.43 -1.18 -13.78
C GLU A 39 6.39 -1.30 -12.25
N LEU A 40 7.48 -0.92 -11.57
CA LEU A 40 7.54 -0.86 -10.12
C LEU A 40 6.57 0.18 -9.54
N SER A 41 6.49 1.35 -10.16
CA SER A 41 5.57 2.42 -9.77
C SER A 41 4.12 1.95 -9.85
N HIS A 42 3.73 1.31 -10.96
CA HIS A 42 2.39 0.75 -11.09
C HIS A 42 2.05 -0.28 -10.01
N LEU A 43 3.00 -1.16 -9.66
CA LEU A 43 2.79 -2.10 -8.54
C LEU A 43 2.60 -1.37 -7.21
N LEU A 44 3.38 -0.32 -6.94
CA LEU A 44 3.28 0.47 -5.71
C LEU A 44 1.96 1.25 -5.64
N ASP A 45 1.46 1.79 -6.76
CA ASP A 45 0.13 2.42 -6.84
C ASP A 45 -0.96 1.44 -6.39
N TYR A 46 -0.95 0.22 -6.94
CA TYR A 46 -1.94 -0.80 -6.59
C TYR A 46 -1.87 -1.23 -5.13
N LEU A 47 -0.65 -1.37 -4.58
CA LEU A 47 -0.47 -1.73 -3.17
C LEU A 47 -0.89 -0.60 -2.24
N GLN A 48 -0.68 0.67 -2.62
CA GLN A 48 -1.03 1.83 -1.81
C GLN A 48 -2.55 1.97 -1.63
N ASP A 49 -3.34 1.64 -2.66
CA ASP A 49 -4.81 1.66 -2.62
C ASP A 49 -5.39 0.74 -1.52
N PHE A 50 -4.67 -0.32 -1.16
CA PHE A 50 -5.08 -1.31 -0.17
C PHE A 50 -4.19 -1.31 1.10
N ALA A 51 -3.33 -0.30 1.26
CA ALA A 51 -2.37 -0.23 2.37
C ALA A 51 -3.00 -0.05 3.77
N CYS A 52 -4.33 0.07 3.85
CA CYS A 52 -5.07 -0.01 5.10
C CYS A 52 -5.14 -1.44 5.69
N ASP A 53 -5.00 -2.47 4.85
CA ASP A 53 -4.82 -3.85 5.31
C ASP A 53 -3.36 -4.09 5.66
N GLU A 54 -3.10 -4.58 6.87
CA GLU A 54 -1.75 -4.76 7.40
C GLU A 54 -0.88 -5.67 6.50
N ARG A 55 -1.48 -6.68 5.86
CA ARG A 55 -0.74 -7.63 5.02
C ARG A 55 -0.33 -7.01 3.70
N ILE A 56 -1.18 -6.16 3.13
CA ILE A 56 -0.82 -5.37 1.94
C ILE A 56 0.23 -4.32 2.30
N LEU A 57 0.11 -3.67 3.46
CA LEU A 57 1.11 -2.72 3.92
C LEU A 57 2.49 -3.39 4.10
N GLU A 58 2.54 -4.63 4.56
CA GLU A 58 3.77 -5.41 4.61
C GLU A 58 4.36 -5.64 3.21
N LEU A 59 3.55 -6.02 2.22
CA LEU A 59 3.96 -6.13 0.82
C LEU A 59 4.54 -4.80 0.31
N TYR A 60 3.83 -3.71 0.51
CA TYR A 60 4.26 -2.36 0.13
C TYR A 60 5.62 -2.00 0.73
N LYS A 61 5.77 -2.20 2.05
CA LYS A 61 7.03 -1.96 2.76
C LYS A 61 8.16 -2.86 2.27
N MET A 62 7.88 -4.11 1.91
CA MET A 62 8.88 -5.02 1.33
C MET A 62 9.39 -4.50 -0.02
N VAL A 63 8.48 -4.08 -0.91
CA VAL A 63 8.84 -3.51 -2.21
C VAL A 63 9.69 -2.24 -2.01
N CYS A 64 9.26 -1.32 -1.16
CA CYS A 64 10.01 -0.11 -0.84
C CYS A 64 11.43 -0.43 -0.34
N ARG A 65 11.59 -1.35 0.61
CA ARG A 65 12.92 -1.75 1.11
C ARG A 65 13.80 -2.38 0.03
N ARG A 66 13.23 -3.23 -0.82
CA ARG A 66 13.95 -3.94 -1.88
C ARG A 66 14.54 -2.98 -2.91
N TYR A 67 13.79 -1.96 -3.29
CA TYR A 67 14.15 -1.03 -4.38
C TYR A 67 14.65 0.33 -3.90
N LEU A 68 14.76 0.57 -2.59
CA LEU A 68 15.20 1.85 -2.01
C LEU A 68 16.51 2.36 -2.62
N TYR A 69 17.46 1.47 -2.90
CA TYR A 69 18.76 1.83 -3.47
C TYR A 69 18.82 1.73 -5.00
N VAL A 70 17.81 1.11 -5.63
CA VAL A 70 17.72 0.98 -7.09
C VAL A 70 17.02 2.21 -7.67
N TYR A 71 15.89 2.59 -7.10
CA TYR A 71 15.06 3.73 -7.52
C TYR A 71 14.77 4.67 -6.34
N PRO A 72 15.79 5.33 -5.77
CA PRO A 72 15.65 6.08 -4.51
C PRO A 72 14.64 7.23 -4.59
N ARG A 73 14.50 7.87 -5.75
CA ARG A 73 13.52 8.96 -5.93
C ARG A 73 12.08 8.43 -5.97
N CYS A 74 11.85 7.36 -6.72
CA CYS A 74 10.57 6.67 -6.79
C CYS A 74 10.15 6.16 -5.40
N ILE A 75 11.01 5.41 -4.72
CA ILE A 75 10.66 4.86 -3.40
C ILE A 75 10.43 5.96 -2.37
N LYS A 76 11.21 7.03 -2.40
CA LYS A 76 10.98 8.18 -1.52
C LYS A 76 9.58 8.78 -1.73
N PHE A 77 9.18 8.99 -2.98
CA PHE A 77 7.85 9.51 -3.31
C PHE A 77 6.74 8.63 -2.71
N TYR A 78 6.83 7.32 -2.87
CA TYR A 78 5.85 6.38 -2.34
C TYR A 78 5.82 6.32 -0.79
N ILE A 79 6.97 6.44 -0.13
CA ILE A 79 7.01 6.57 1.34
C ILE A 79 6.30 7.85 1.79
N GLU A 80 6.59 8.98 1.13
CA GLU A 80 5.96 10.27 1.43
C GLU A 80 4.45 10.25 1.17
N ALA A 81 4.01 9.63 0.07
CA ALA A 81 2.59 9.47 -0.27
C ALA A 81 1.83 8.64 0.77
N TYR A 82 2.42 7.54 1.26
CA TYR A 82 1.83 6.74 2.33
C TYR A 82 1.68 7.56 3.63
N TRP A 83 2.71 8.31 4.02
CA TRP A 83 2.65 9.17 5.21
C TRP A 83 1.58 10.25 5.11
N GLU A 84 1.49 10.92 3.96
CA GLU A 84 0.48 11.95 3.72
C GLU A 84 -0.95 11.39 3.80
N MET A 85 -1.17 10.17 3.33
CA MET A 85 -2.49 9.55 3.32
C MET A 85 -2.90 8.90 4.65
N TRP A 86 -1.95 8.31 5.39
CA TRP A 86 -2.29 7.40 6.51
C TRP A 86 -1.72 7.79 7.87
N GLU A 87 -0.61 8.53 7.96
CA GLU A 87 0.05 8.83 9.24
C GLU A 87 -0.03 10.30 9.65
N ASP A 88 -0.37 11.21 8.74
CA ASP A 88 -0.37 12.65 9.01
C ASP A 88 -1.69 13.17 9.62
N GLU A 89 -2.13 12.57 10.73
CA GLU A 89 -3.15 13.18 11.61
C GLU A 89 -2.65 14.50 12.26
N SER A 90 -1.35 14.78 12.16
CA SER A 90 -0.68 15.91 12.83
C SER A 90 -0.86 17.28 12.15
N LYS A 91 -1.40 17.31 10.93
CA LYS A 91 -1.67 18.55 10.18
C LYS A 91 -2.99 19.22 10.55
N GLU A 92 -4.01 18.48 10.99
CA GLU A 92 -5.32 19.06 11.33
C GLU A 92 -5.30 19.92 12.63
N VAL A 93 -4.31 19.74 13.50
CA VAL A 93 -4.23 20.47 14.79
C VAL A 93 -3.57 21.86 14.66
N LYS A 94 -3.02 22.22 13.50
CA LYS A 94 -2.29 23.49 13.31
C LYS A 94 -3.12 24.64 12.73
N ASP A 95 -4.34 24.38 12.25
CA ASP A 95 -5.21 25.42 11.67
C ASP A 95 -6.19 26.06 12.69
N PHE A 96 -6.06 25.73 13.98
CA PHE A 96 -6.89 26.30 15.06
C PHE A 96 -6.11 27.12 16.10
N LYS A 97 -4.98 27.74 15.73
CA LYS A 97 -4.24 28.62 16.64
C LYS A 97 -4.11 30.05 16.16
#